data_AF-A0A832M4M1-F1
#
_entry.id   AF-A0A832M4M1-F1
#
_cell.length_a   1.000
_cell.length_b   1.000
_cell.length_c   1.000
_cell.angle_alpha   90.00
_cell.angle_beta   90.00
_cell.angle_gamma   90.00
#
_symmetry.space_group_name_H-M   'P 1'
#
loop_
_entity.id
_entity.type
_entity.pdbx_description
1 polymer ?
#
loop_
_entity_poly.entity_id
_entity_poly.type
_entity_poly.pdbx_seq_one_letter_code
_entity_poly.pdbx_strand_id
1 'polypeptide(L)' 'TVIFLVAGANKQNALRHVFAAEDDDAQYPSRLIQPQGVLLWLLDQAAGEGL' A
#
# COMPACT_ATOMS: atom_id res chain seq x y z
N THR A 1 -15.34 -5.32 -0.75
CA THR A 1 -14.59 -4.07 -0.48
C THR A 1 -13.47 -4.37 0.47
N VAL A 2 -12.29 -3.84 0.22
CA VAL A 2 -11.13 -3.89 1.13
C VAL A 2 -10.64 -2.47 1.35
N ILE A 3 -10.35 -2.12 2.61
CA ILE A 3 -9.79 -0.82 2.98
C ILE A 3 -8.49 -1.07 3.75
N PHE A 4 -7.40 -0.50 3.27
CA PHE A 4 -6.14 -0.42 4.01
C PHE A 4 -6.07 0.92 4.75
N LEU A 5 -5.76 0.86 6.04
CA LEU A 5 -5.44 2.02 6.86
C LEU A 5 -3.94 1.98 7.16
N VAL A 6 -3.20 2.98 6.73
CA VAL A 6 -1.73 3.01 6.86
C VAL A 6 -1.31 4.34 7.48
N ALA A 7 -0.50 4.27 8.55
CA ALA A 7 -0.08 5.44 9.29
C ALA A 7 1.41 5.39 9.67
N GLY A 8 2.04 6.56 9.70
CA GLY A 8 3.42 6.76 10.13
C GLY A 8 4.46 6.67 9.02
N ALA A 9 5.48 7.53 9.12
CA ALA A 9 6.57 7.64 8.14
C ALA A 9 7.35 6.33 7.92
N ASN A 10 7.39 5.43 8.90
CA ASN A 10 8.06 4.13 8.77
C ASN A 10 7.39 3.20 7.73
N LYS A 11 6.23 3.55 7.17
CA LYS A 11 5.54 2.81 6.11
C LYS A 11 5.90 3.27 4.70
N GLN A 12 6.51 4.44 4.53
CA GLN A 12 6.83 5.01 3.21
C GLN A 12 7.64 4.04 2.32
N ASN A 13 8.65 3.37 2.89
CA ASN A 13 9.47 2.42 2.13
C ASN A 13 8.62 1.25 1.61
N ALA A 14 7.84 0.59 2.47
CA ALA A 14 6.97 -0.50 2.06
C ALA A 14 5.90 -0.04 1.05
N LEU A 15 5.36 1.17 1.19
CA LEU A 15 4.35 1.70 0.27
C LEU A 15 4.92 1.95 -1.13
N ARG A 16 6.18 2.40 -1.26
CA ARG A 16 6.85 2.51 -2.57
C ARG A 16 6.92 1.17 -3.29
N HIS A 17 7.24 0.09 -2.56
CA HIS A 17 7.25 -1.26 -3.11
C HIS A 17 5.85 -1.80 -3.41
N VAL A 18 4.86 -1.49 -2.57
CA VAL A 18 3.47 -1.94 -2.79
C VAL A 18 2.83 -1.27 -4.01
N PHE A 19 3.14 0.00 -4.28
CA PHE A 19 2.59 0.75 -5.41
C PHE A 19 3.44 0.72 -6.68
N ALA A 20 4.62 0.09 -6.65
CA ALA A 20 5.44 -0.11 -7.85
C ALA A 20 4.71 -0.97 -8.89
N ALA A 21 4.90 -0.67 -10.18
CA ALA A 21 4.28 -1.44 -11.26
C ALA A 21 4.70 -2.93 -11.22
N GLU A 22 5.97 -3.20 -10.90
CA GLU A 22 6.56 -4.53 -10.75
C GLU A 22 7.44 -4.55 -9.50
N ASP A 23 7.25 -5.55 -8.64
CA ASP A 23 8.03 -5.80 -7.42
C ASP A 23 7.75 -7.22 -6.88
N ASP A 24 8.37 -7.61 -5.77
CA ASP A 24 8.24 -8.94 -5.18
C ASP A 24 6.94 -9.09 -4.34
N ASP A 25 6.00 -9.86 -4.87
CA ASP A 25 4.72 -10.16 -4.22
C ASP A 25 4.84 -11.05 -2.96
N ALA A 26 5.90 -11.86 -2.86
CA ALA A 26 6.14 -12.67 -1.65
C ALA A 26 6.70 -11.80 -0.51
N GLN A 27 7.52 -10.80 -0.84
CA GLN A 27 8.01 -9.82 0.12
C GLN A 27 6.94 -8.77 0.50
N TYR A 28 6.07 -8.39 -0.44
CA TYR A 28 5.01 -7.39 -0.25
C TYR A 28 3.62 -7.94 -0.60
N PRO A 29 3.08 -8.88 0.21
CA PRO A 29 1.86 -9.63 -0.13
C PRO A 29 0.60 -8.79 -0.29
N SER A 30 0.56 -7.55 0.21
CA SER A 30 -0.55 -6.63 -0.03
C SER A 30 -0.71 -6.23 -1.51
N ARG A 31 0.34 -6.38 -2.34
CA ARG A 31 0.29 -6.19 -3.80
C ARG A 31 -0.71 -7.12 -4.49
N LEU A 32 -0.91 -8.31 -3.92
CA LEU A 32 -1.81 -9.34 -4.47
C LEU A 32 -3.29 -9.09 -4.15
N ILE A 33 -3.61 -8.10 -3.31
CA ILE A 33 -4.97 -7.87 -2.86
C ILE A 33 -5.74 -7.10 -3.94
N GLN A 34 -6.52 -7.84 -4.74
CA GLN A 34 -7.37 -7.30 -5.80
C GLN A 34 -8.81 -7.78 -5.61
N PRO A 35 -9.63 -7.09 -4.79
CA PRO A 35 -11.03 -7.47 -4.60
C PRO A 35 -11.83 -7.24 -5.90
N GLN A 36 -12.89 -8.01 -6.13
CA GLN A 36 -13.83 -7.78 -7.25
C GLN A 36 -14.64 -6.46 -7.11
N GLY A 37 -14.41 -5.69 -6.04
CA GLY A 37 -15.06 -4.42 -5.77
C GLY A 37 -14.03 -3.34 -5.41
N VAL A 38 -14.41 -2.41 -4.55
CA VAL A 38 -13.52 -1.29 -4.19
C VAL A 38 -12.33 -1.76 -3.35
N LEU A 39 -11.14 -1.32 -3.76
CA LEU A 39 -9.93 -1.30 -2.96
C LEU A 39 -9.59 0.15 -2.63
N LEU A 40 -9.55 0.51 -1.35
CA LEU A 40 -9.24 1.86 -0.89
C LEU A 40 -8.01 1.85 0.01
N TRP A 41 -7.10 2.81 -0.21
CA TRP A 41 -5.96 3.07 0.64
C TRP A 41 -6.15 4.42 1.33
N LEU A 42 -6.24 4.42 2.66
CA LEU A 42 -6.29 5.63 3.47
C LEU A 42 -4.96 5.76 4.21
N LEU A 43 -4.24 6.82 3.89
CA LEU A 43 -2.92 7.11 4.43
C LEU A 43 -3.01 8.37 5.28
N ASP A 44 -2.31 8.38 6.42
CA ASP A 44 -1.99 9.66 7.06
C ASP A 44 -0.93 10.42 6.24
N GLN A 45 -0.75 11.71 6.54
CA GLN A 45 0.19 12.55 5.82
C GLN A 45 1.62 11.99 5.86
N ALA A 46 2.04 11.44 7.00
CA ALA A 46 3.39 10.92 7.19
C ALA A 46 3.65 9.65 6.36
N ALA A 47 2.68 8.75 6.24
CA ALA A 47 2.80 7.53 5.43
C ALA A 47 2.72 7.84 3.93
N GLY A 48 1.91 8.82 3.53
CA GLY A 48 1.72 9.21 2.12
C GLY A 48 2.79 10.14 1.56
N GLU A 49 3.74 10.59 2.37
CA GLU A 49 4.78 11.51 1.94
C GLU A 49 5.71 10.85 0.89
N GLY A 50 5.74 11.44 -0.32
CA GLY A 50 6.59 10.98 -1.42
C GLY A 50 6.04 9.78 -2.19
N LEU A 51 4.71 9.55 -2.13
CA LEU A 51 3.96 8.73 -3.08
C LEU A 51 3.41 9.56 -4.23
#